data_AF-A0A0L0UM58-F1
#
_entry.id   AF-A0A0L0UM58-F1
#
_cell.length_a   1.000
_cell.length_b   1.000
_cell.length_c   1.000
_cell.angle_alpha   90.00
_cell.angle_beta   90.00
_cell.angle_gamma   90.00
#
_symmetry.space_group_name_H-M   'P 1'
#
loop_
_entity.id
_entity.type
_entity.pdbx_description
1 polymer ?
#
loop_
_entity_poly.entity_id
_entity_poly.type
_entity_poly.pdbx_seq_one_letter_code
_entity_poly.pdbx_strand_id
1 'polypeptide(L)'
;DKIELDAAHLAYQRSVAIITIKNKLKPGPVQTYLGNATRSRGTTNFNYFCKYDEEAGPIHRDPLIPYSERMVACGALWFQLGDAGRRQWKDEEFLDSIAAKRIDDAEAEPVPQSYRRPDRLKLTAWTHKIKQELRQLSHSHQVEGYVVLASRDPNRRSLIAGGSHMAEQFLDMKSERTDERHMFFRY
;
A
#
# COMPACT_ATOMS: atom_id res chain seq x y z
N ASP A 1 18.40 -15.70 7.40
CA ASP A 1 18.50 -14.31 6.90
C ASP A 1 17.21 -13.50 7.08
N LYS A 2 16.21 -13.55 6.17
CA LYS A 2 15.02 -12.67 6.25
C LYS A 2 14.23 -12.79 7.56
N ILE A 3 14.00 -14.02 8.02
CA ILE A 3 13.26 -14.31 9.27
C ILE A 3 13.99 -13.74 10.49
N GLU A 4 15.31 -13.87 10.53
CA GLU A 4 16.14 -13.36 11.64
C GLU A 4 16.18 -11.83 11.64
N LEU A 5 16.27 -11.21 10.46
CA LEU A 5 16.18 -9.76 10.29
C LEU A 5 14.81 -9.22 10.73
N ASP A 6 13.72 -9.91 10.37
CA ASP A 6 12.38 -9.54 10.81
C ASP A 6 12.24 -9.67 12.35
N ALA A 7 12.75 -10.75 12.95
CA ALA A 7 12.74 -10.94 14.39
C ALA A 7 13.54 -9.87 15.15
N ALA A 8 14.74 -9.51 14.66
CA ALA A 8 15.56 -8.44 15.22
C ALA A 8 14.85 -7.07 15.12
N HIS A 9 14.20 -6.80 13.98
CA HIS A 9 13.41 -5.59 13.79
C HIS A 9 12.25 -5.48 14.78
N LEU A 10 11.59 -6.60 15.08
CA LEU A 10 10.48 -6.65 16.03
C LEU A 10 10.90 -6.46 17.47
N ALA A 11 12.03 -7.06 17.87
CA ALA A 11 12.61 -6.82 19.18
C ALA A 11 12.93 -5.33 19.39
N TYR A 12 13.45 -4.66 18.35
CA TYR A 12 13.68 -3.22 18.35
C TYR A 12 12.38 -2.42 18.46
N GLN A 13 11.35 -2.72 17.66
CA GLN A 13 10.07 -2.00 17.76
C GLN A 13 9.42 -2.15 19.16
N ARG A 14 9.46 -3.36 19.72
CA ARG A 14 8.95 -3.63 21.07
C ARG A 14 9.70 -2.86 22.15
N SER A 15 11.03 -2.82 22.10
CA SER A 15 11.82 -2.11 23.10
C SER A 15 11.54 -0.61 23.07
N VAL A 16 11.43 -0.02 21.87
CA VAL A 16 11.06 1.40 21.69
C VAL A 16 9.67 1.69 22.27
N ALA A 17 8.69 0.82 22.00
CA ALA A 17 7.33 0.97 22.54
C ALA A 17 7.33 0.89 24.08
N ILE A 18 8.04 -0.07 24.68
CA ILE A 18 8.14 -0.23 26.14
C ILE A 18 8.76 1.03 26.78
N ILE A 19 9.86 1.55 26.22
CA ILE A 19 10.52 2.76 26.74
C ILE A 19 9.59 3.97 26.65
N THR A 20 8.89 4.12 25.51
CA THR A 20 7.94 5.21 25.29
C THR A 20 6.82 5.19 26.32
N ILE A 21 6.22 4.01 26.56
CA ILE A 21 5.14 3.81 27.53
C ILE A 21 5.63 4.05 28.96
N LYS A 22 6.77 3.42 29.34
CA LYS A 22 7.35 3.52 30.69
C LYS A 22 7.60 4.97 31.10
N ASN A 23 8.03 5.79 30.16
CA ASN A 23 8.39 7.19 30.40
C ASN A 23 7.26 8.17 30.03
N LYS A 24 6.07 7.68 29.64
CA LYS A 24 4.91 8.49 29.21
C LYS A 24 5.27 9.50 28.10
N LEU A 25 6.15 9.10 27.19
CA LEU A 25 6.64 9.95 26.11
C LEU A 25 5.66 9.98 24.94
N LYS A 26 5.68 11.08 24.17
CA LYS A 26 4.96 11.13 22.90
C LYS A 26 5.70 10.30 21.83
N PRO A 27 5.00 9.41 21.10
CA PRO A 27 5.50 8.64 19.97
C PRO A 27 6.41 9.35 18.96
N GLY A 28 5.92 10.46 18.41
CA GLY A 28 6.57 11.17 17.30
C GLY A 28 7.99 11.65 17.65
N PRO A 29 8.21 12.38 18.75
CA PRO A 29 9.54 12.78 19.18
C PRO A 29 10.53 11.62 19.34
N VAL A 30 10.08 10.48 19.87
CA VAL A 30 10.93 9.28 20.05
C VAL A 30 11.34 8.70 18.69
N GLN A 31 10.41 8.62 17.74
CA GLN A 31 10.71 8.16 16.38
C GLN A 31 11.61 9.11 15.59
N THR A 32 11.45 10.42 15.77
CA THR A 32 12.33 11.43 15.17
C THR A 32 13.74 11.31 15.72
N TYR A 33 13.89 11.13 17.03
CA TYR A 33 15.18 10.90 17.69
C TYR A 33 15.89 9.64 17.16
N LEU A 34 15.13 8.56 16.96
CA LEU A 34 15.65 7.30 16.42
C LEU A 34 15.86 7.32 14.89
N GLY A 35 15.52 8.41 14.20
CA GLY A 35 15.62 8.51 12.74
C GLY A 35 14.60 7.63 11.99
N ASN A 36 13.60 7.07 12.65
CA ASN A 36 12.57 6.24 12.02
C ASN A 36 11.60 7.10 11.16
N ALA A 37 11.39 8.37 11.54
CA ALA A 37 10.52 9.29 10.82
C ALA A 37 11.01 9.61 9.39
N THR A 38 12.31 9.47 9.11
CA THR A 38 12.87 9.76 7.78
C THR A 38 12.81 8.56 6.82
N ARG A 39 12.58 7.34 7.32
CA ARG A 39 12.51 6.11 6.52
C ARG A 39 11.16 5.89 5.85
N SER A 40 10.09 6.44 6.41
CA SER A 40 8.74 6.35 5.86
C SER A 40 8.40 7.54 4.99
N ARG A 41 8.92 7.53 3.77
CA ARG A 41 8.43 8.46 2.74
C ARG A 41 7.35 7.75 1.94
N GLY A 42 6.14 8.29 1.97
CA GLY A 42 5.08 7.89 1.06
C GLY A 42 5.44 8.23 -0.39
N THR A 43 4.60 7.76 -1.31
CA THR A 43 4.68 8.11 -2.73
C THR A 43 4.65 9.65 -2.89
N THR A 44 5.53 10.21 -3.71
CA THR A 44 5.55 11.64 -3.98
C THR A 44 4.49 12.04 -5.01
N ASN A 45 4.09 13.30 -5.05
CA ASN A 45 3.20 13.82 -6.10
C ASN A 45 3.71 13.50 -7.52
N PHE A 46 5.03 13.59 -7.71
CA PHE A 46 5.69 13.24 -8.96
C PHE A 46 5.51 11.76 -9.32
N ASN A 47 5.59 10.86 -8.33
CA ASN A 47 5.35 9.44 -8.55
C ASN A 47 3.89 9.16 -8.92
N TYR A 48 2.93 9.92 -8.38
CA TYR A 48 1.52 9.83 -8.80
C TYR A 48 1.32 10.33 -10.24
N PHE A 49 1.92 11.47 -10.58
CA PHE A 49 1.93 12.00 -11.94
C PHE A 49 2.48 10.99 -12.96
N CYS A 50 3.70 10.48 -12.73
CA CYS A 50 4.30 9.47 -13.60
C CYS A 50 3.48 8.18 -13.72
N LYS A 51 2.61 7.89 -12.75
CA LYS A 51 1.81 6.67 -12.74
C LYS A 51 0.46 6.85 -13.40
N TYR A 52 -0.21 7.97 -13.19
CA TYR A 52 -1.63 8.12 -13.50
C TYR A 52 -1.92 9.09 -14.64
N ASP A 53 -1.03 10.05 -14.88
CA ASP A 53 -1.18 11.02 -15.97
C ASP A 53 -1.30 10.33 -17.34
N GLU A 54 -2.10 10.93 -18.22
CA GLU A 54 -2.41 10.38 -19.54
C GLU A 54 -1.19 10.43 -20.47
N GLU A 55 -0.32 11.42 -20.33
CA GLU A 55 0.87 11.61 -21.18
C GLU A 55 2.12 11.01 -20.52
N ALA A 56 2.35 11.29 -19.24
CA ALA A 56 3.54 10.79 -18.53
C ALA A 56 3.43 9.30 -18.16
N GLY A 57 2.21 8.79 -17.93
CA GLY A 57 1.95 7.40 -17.57
C GLY A 57 2.43 6.36 -18.60
N PRO A 58 2.10 6.52 -19.90
CA PRO A 58 2.62 5.67 -20.97
C PRO A 58 4.14 5.71 -21.08
N ILE A 59 4.74 6.90 -21.05
CA ILE A 59 6.20 7.09 -21.12
C ILE A 59 6.89 6.35 -19.97
N HIS A 60 6.39 6.49 -18.74
CA HIS A 60 6.95 5.84 -17.56
C HIS A 60 6.90 4.30 -17.62
N ARG A 61 5.92 3.73 -18.33
CA ARG A 61 5.72 2.27 -18.44
C ARG A 61 6.36 1.66 -19.68
N ASP A 62 6.82 2.46 -20.63
CA ASP A 62 7.38 1.96 -21.89
C ASP A 62 8.72 1.22 -21.64
N PRO A 63 8.78 -0.11 -21.81
CA PRO A 63 9.99 -0.87 -21.56
C PRO A 63 11.09 -0.63 -22.62
N LEU A 64 10.75 -0.05 -23.78
CA LEU A 64 11.68 0.17 -24.88
C LEU A 64 12.64 1.34 -24.59
N ILE A 65 12.20 2.29 -23.77
CA ILE A 65 12.99 3.46 -23.39
C ILE A 65 13.84 3.14 -22.15
N PRO A 66 15.14 3.45 -22.09
CA PRO A 66 15.94 3.32 -20.87
C PRO A 66 15.32 4.06 -19.68
N TYR A 67 15.44 3.50 -18.47
CA TYR A 67 14.81 4.08 -17.28
C TYR A 67 15.20 5.55 -17.05
N SER A 68 16.47 5.90 -17.26
CA SER A 68 16.96 7.28 -17.13
C SER A 68 16.23 8.25 -18.07
N GLU A 69 16.04 7.86 -19.32
CA GLU A 69 15.38 8.68 -20.35
C GLU A 69 13.89 8.85 -20.06
N ARG A 70 13.22 7.79 -19.57
CA ARG A 70 11.84 7.89 -19.08
C ARG A 70 11.71 8.93 -17.97
N MET A 71 12.60 8.89 -16.98
CA MET A 71 12.55 9.82 -15.85
C MET A 71 12.84 11.27 -16.27
N VAL A 72 13.70 11.49 -17.26
CA VAL A 72 13.95 12.82 -17.84
C VAL A 72 12.71 13.33 -18.57
N ALA A 73 12.07 12.50 -19.41
CA ALA A 73 10.87 12.88 -20.14
C ALA A 73 9.68 13.18 -19.20
N CYS A 74 9.41 12.30 -18.22
CA CYS A 74 8.40 12.55 -17.21
C CYS A 74 8.75 13.79 -16.35
N GLY A 75 10.03 14.00 -16.07
CA GLY A 75 10.51 15.21 -15.38
C GLY A 75 10.22 16.49 -16.16
N ALA A 76 10.46 16.49 -17.47
CA ALA A 76 10.18 17.63 -18.33
C ALA A 76 8.69 17.99 -18.32
N LEU A 77 7.81 16.99 -18.45
CA LEU A 77 6.35 17.20 -18.35
C LEU A 77 5.97 17.70 -16.96
N TRP A 78 6.56 17.15 -15.90
CA TRP A 78 6.30 17.59 -14.52
C TRP A 78 6.65 19.07 -14.29
N PHE A 79 7.72 19.57 -14.92
CA PHE A 79 8.08 20.99 -14.84
C PHE A 79 7.12 21.89 -15.62
N GLN A 80 6.51 21.39 -16.70
CA GLN A 80 5.54 22.16 -17.50
C GLN A 80 4.20 22.39 -16.76
N LEU A 81 3.80 21.54 -15.81
CA LEU A 81 2.57 21.70 -15.02
C LEU A 81 2.55 22.95 -14.12
N GLY A 82 3.72 23.52 -13.79
CA GLY A 82 3.84 24.62 -12.83
C GLY A 82 3.45 24.24 -11.39
N ASP A 83 3.52 25.18 -10.45
CA ASP A 83 3.28 24.88 -9.02
C ASP A 83 1.82 24.53 -8.69
N ALA A 84 0.87 25.13 -9.41
CA ALA A 84 -0.56 24.88 -9.20
C ALA A 84 -0.94 23.48 -9.69
N GLY A 85 -0.53 23.11 -10.91
CA GLY A 85 -0.77 21.77 -11.45
C GLY A 85 -0.08 20.68 -10.63
N ARG A 86 1.14 20.93 -10.12
CA ARG A 86 1.84 19.96 -9.25
C ARG A 86 1.18 19.74 -7.89
N ARG A 87 0.43 20.74 -7.39
CA ARG A 87 -0.30 20.64 -6.11
C ARG A 87 -1.56 19.78 -6.20
N GLN A 88 -2.23 19.75 -7.36
CA GLN A 88 -3.44 18.93 -7.56
C GLN A 88 -3.15 17.43 -7.35
N TRP A 89 -1.93 16.99 -7.65
CA TRP A 89 -1.47 15.60 -7.43
C TRP A 89 -1.31 15.19 -5.96
N LYS A 90 -1.56 16.11 -5.03
CA LYS A 90 -1.65 15.84 -3.59
C LYS A 90 -3.10 15.60 -3.13
N ASP A 91 -4.06 16.07 -3.92
CA ASP A 91 -5.48 16.04 -3.57
C ASP A 91 -6.04 14.62 -3.76
N GLU A 92 -6.70 14.11 -2.71
CA GLU A 92 -7.21 12.74 -2.67
C GLU A 92 -8.44 12.59 -3.58
N GLU A 93 -9.32 13.60 -3.59
CA GLU A 93 -10.51 13.61 -4.46
C GLU A 93 -10.13 13.62 -5.95
N PHE A 94 -9.07 14.35 -6.30
CA PHE A 94 -8.53 14.35 -7.66
C PHE A 94 -8.00 12.97 -8.05
N LEU A 95 -7.23 12.31 -7.19
CA LEU A 95 -6.70 10.98 -7.45
C LEU A 95 -7.82 9.93 -7.57
N ASP A 96 -8.87 10.05 -6.74
CA ASP A 96 -10.06 9.20 -6.81
C ASP A 96 -10.84 9.43 -8.11
N SER A 97 -10.94 10.67 -8.58
CA SER A 97 -11.58 10.98 -9.87
C SER A 97 -10.85 10.34 -11.06
N ILE A 98 -9.51 10.32 -11.04
CA ILE A 98 -8.70 9.64 -12.06
C ILE A 98 -8.92 8.12 -11.98
N ALA A 99 -9.02 7.57 -10.77
CA ALA A 99 -9.27 6.16 -10.57
C ALA A 99 -10.66 5.75 -11.09
N ALA A 100 -11.69 6.57 -10.82
CA ALA A 100 -13.06 6.38 -11.30
C ALA A 100 -13.14 6.43 -12.84
N LYS A 101 -12.55 7.46 -13.48
CA LYS A 101 -12.53 7.60 -14.94
C LYS A 101 -11.96 6.36 -15.64
N ARG A 102 -10.92 5.73 -15.07
CA ARG A 102 -10.34 4.50 -15.63
C ARG A 102 -11.25 3.27 -15.53
N ILE A 103 -12.14 3.21 -14.55
CA ILE A 103 -13.14 2.15 -14.44
C ILE A 103 -14.16 2.34 -15.55
N ASP A 104 -14.64 3.56 -15.75
CA ASP A 104 -15.60 3.90 -16.80
C ASP A 104 -15.02 3.63 -18.22
N ASP A 105 -13.76 4.03 -18.47
CA ASP A 105 -13.05 3.75 -19.73
C ASP A 105 -12.88 2.24 -19.99
N ALA A 106 -12.79 1.42 -18.92
CA ALA A 106 -12.70 -0.03 -19.03
C ALA A 106 -14.06 -0.70 -19.28
N GLU A 107 -15.16 -0.06 -18.89
CA GLU A 107 -16.53 -0.54 -19.13
C GLU A 107 -17.09 -0.12 -20.51
N ALA A 108 -16.50 0.89 -21.16
CA ALA A 108 -17.01 1.50 -22.40
C ALA A 108 -16.82 0.68 -23.70
N GLU A 109 -15.99 -0.38 -23.72
CA GLU A 109 -15.86 -1.25 -24.90
C GLU A 109 -16.32 -2.70 -24.63
N PRO A 110 -17.33 -3.22 -25.35
CA PRO A 110 -17.73 -4.62 -25.26
C PRO A 110 -16.76 -5.50 -26.06
N VAL A 111 -15.62 -5.84 -25.46
CA VAL A 111 -14.68 -6.82 -26.02
C VAL A 111 -15.27 -8.23 -25.85
N PRO A 112 -15.21 -9.10 -26.89
CA PRO A 112 -15.65 -10.49 -26.78
C PRO A 112 -15.04 -11.20 -25.56
N GLN A 113 -15.86 -11.95 -24.83
CA GLN A 113 -15.53 -12.55 -23.52
C GLN A 113 -14.28 -13.44 -23.51
N SER A 114 -13.72 -13.84 -24.67
CA SER A 114 -12.48 -14.62 -24.77
C SER A 114 -11.19 -13.82 -24.51
N TYR A 115 -11.23 -12.49 -24.52
CA TYR A 115 -10.07 -11.61 -24.31
C TYR A 115 -10.13 -10.80 -23.01
N ARG A 116 -10.94 -11.21 -22.03
CA ARG A 116 -10.76 -10.68 -20.67
C ARG A 116 -9.37 -11.09 -20.20
N ARG A 117 -8.40 -10.16 -20.30
CA ARG A 117 -7.09 -10.31 -19.66
C ARG A 117 -7.40 -10.68 -18.21
N PRO A 118 -6.91 -11.82 -17.70
CA PRO A 118 -7.21 -12.23 -16.33
C PRO A 118 -6.81 -11.08 -15.41
N ASP A 119 -7.74 -10.76 -14.52
CA ASP A 119 -7.74 -9.57 -13.68
C ASP A 119 -6.34 -9.29 -13.12
N ARG A 120 -5.78 -8.13 -13.48
CA ARG A 120 -4.37 -7.79 -13.22
C ARG A 120 -4.09 -7.55 -11.74
N LEU A 121 -5.12 -7.46 -10.90
CA LEU A 121 -4.95 -7.45 -9.46
C LEU A 121 -4.60 -8.86 -8.98
N LYS A 122 -3.30 -9.19 -9.01
CA LYS A 122 -2.78 -10.37 -8.32
C LYS A 122 -3.05 -10.18 -6.83
N LEU A 123 -4.17 -10.74 -6.34
CA LEU A 123 -4.65 -10.59 -4.96
C LEU A 123 -3.54 -10.85 -3.94
N THR A 124 -2.68 -11.82 -4.21
CA THR A 124 -1.50 -12.14 -3.39
C THR A 124 -0.44 -11.03 -3.38
N ALA A 125 -0.15 -10.42 -4.54
CA ALA A 125 0.79 -9.30 -4.63
C ALA A 125 0.22 -8.02 -4.01
N TRP A 126 -1.07 -7.76 -4.22
CA TRP A 126 -1.76 -6.63 -3.61
C TRP A 126 -1.82 -6.76 -2.09
N THR A 127 -2.21 -7.93 -1.57
CA THR A 127 -2.21 -8.19 -0.13
C THR A 127 -0.82 -8.10 0.48
N HIS A 128 0.21 -8.58 -0.22
CA HIS A 128 1.60 -8.39 0.22
C HIS A 128 1.96 -6.91 0.35
N LYS A 129 1.59 -6.10 -0.66
CA LYS A 129 1.80 -4.64 -0.65
C LYS A 129 1.08 -3.98 0.52
N ILE A 130 -0.19 -4.29 0.75
CA ILE A 130 -0.98 -3.75 1.86
C ILE A 130 -0.39 -4.14 3.21
N LYS A 131 0.02 -5.40 3.40
CA LYS A 131 0.70 -5.83 4.63
C LYS A 131 1.99 -5.05 4.86
N GLN A 132 2.77 -4.82 3.81
CA GLN A 132 3.99 -4.02 3.88
C GLN A 132 3.70 -2.56 4.25
N GLU A 133 2.66 -1.95 3.66
CA GLU A 133 2.23 -0.59 3.98
C GLU A 133 1.70 -0.47 5.41
N LEU A 134 0.92 -1.44 5.90
CA LEU A 134 0.45 -1.48 7.29
C LEU A 134 1.61 -1.62 8.29
N ARG A 135 2.63 -2.43 7.97
CA ARG A 135 3.87 -2.51 8.77
C ARG A 135 4.65 -1.20 8.76
N GLN A 136 4.69 -0.52 7.61
CA GLN A 136 5.32 0.79 7.50
C GLN A 136 4.56 1.84 8.31
N LEU A 137 3.22 1.85 8.28
CA LEU A 137 2.37 2.73 9.08
C LEU A 137 2.55 2.50 10.58
N SER A 138 2.60 1.24 11.02
CA SER A 138 2.94 0.89 12.40
C SER A 138 4.32 1.44 12.79
N HIS A 139 5.32 1.24 11.95
CA HIS A 139 6.68 1.71 12.23
C HIS A 139 6.80 3.24 12.32
N SER A 140 6.10 3.96 11.44
CA SER A 140 6.32 5.39 11.21
C SER A 140 5.31 6.31 11.85
N HIS A 141 4.08 5.85 12.02
CA HIS A 141 2.97 6.63 12.54
C HIS A 141 2.37 6.01 13.81
N GLN A 142 2.91 4.86 14.27
CA GLN A 142 2.34 4.08 15.38
C GLN A 142 0.87 3.72 15.18
N VAL A 143 0.48 3.56 13.92
CA VAL A 143 -0.85 3.11 13.54
C VAL A 143 -0.80 1.62 13.32
N GLU A 144 -1.47 0.87 14.19
CA GLU A 144 -1.64 -0.57 14.05
C GLU A 144 -2.92 -0.86 13.26
N GLY A 145 -2.86 -1.81 12.33
CA GLY A 145 -3.99 -2.15 11.48
C GLY A 145 -3.82 -3.51 10.80
N TYR A 146 -4.95 -4.13 10.48
CA TYR A 146 -4.99 -5.41 9.78
C TYR A 146 -6.02 -5.38 8.64
N VAL A 147 -5.80 -6.25 7.66
CA VAL A 147 -6.74 -6.52 6.58
C VAL A 147 -7.15 -7.99 6.64
N VAL A 148 -8.44 -8.25 6.48
CA VAL A 148 -9.01 -9.60 6.29
C VAL A 148 -9.80 -9.60 5.00
N LEU A 149 -9.48 -10.54 4.11
CA LEU A 149 -10.19 -10.77 2.86
C LEU A 149 -10.67 -12.20 2.83
N ALA A 150 -11.95 -12.39 2.57
CA ALA A 150 -12.55 -13.70 2.40
C ALA A 150 -13.11 -13.83 0.98
N SER A 151 -12.69 -14.87 0.27
CA SER A 151 -13.32 -15.27 -1.00
C SER A 151 -14.58 -16.06 -0.71
N ARG A 152 -15.69 -15.65 -1.34
CA ARG A 152 -16.97 -16.38 -1.32
C ARG A 152 -17.08 -17.40 -2.46
N ASP A 153 -16.03 -17.60 -3.26
CA ASP A 153 -16.06 -18.58 -4.34
C ASP A 153 -16.22 -20.00 -3.74
N PRO A 154 -17.28 -20.74 -4.10
CA PRO A 154 -17.53 -22.07 -3.58
C PRO A 154 -16.40 -23.07 -3.89
N ASN A 155 -15.68 -22.87 -5.00
CA ASN A 155 -14.58 -23.74 -5.44
C ASN A 155 -13.20 -23.24 -4.99
N ARG A 156 -13.07 -21.95 -4.63
CA ARG A 156 -11.81 -21.33 -4.19
C ARG A 156 -12.03 -20.45 -2.97
N ARG A 157 -12.36 -21.09 -1.86
CA ARG A 157 -12.41 -20.46 -0.53
C ARG A 157 -11.00 -20.08 -0.11
N SER A 158 -10.73 -18.79 0.00
CA SER A 158 -9.45 -18.26 0.46
C SER A 158 -9.69 -17.18 1.49
N LEU A 159 -9.09 -17.33 2.66
CA LEU A 159 -9.02 -16.28 3.66
C LEU A 159 -7.59 -15.73 3.67
N ILE A 160 -7.43 -14.44 3.43
CA ILE A 160 -6.17 -13.73 3.58
C ILE A 160 -6.32 -12.75 4.74
N ALA A 161 -5.64 -13.04 5.84
CA ALA A 161 -5.55 -12.14 6.98
C ALA A 161 -4.09 -11.70 7.19
N GLY A 162 -3.88 -10.48 7.66
CA GLY A 162 -2.59 -10.00 8.16
C GLY A 162 -2.50 -8.48 8.18
N GLY A 163 -1.34 -7.95 8.55
CA GLY A 163 -1.21 -6.51 8.73
C GLY A 163 0.09 -6.11 9.42
N SER A 164 0.01 -5.08 10.27
CA SER A 164 1.10 -4.72 11.15
C SER A 164 1.35 -5.83 12.18
N HIS A 165 2.54 -5.82 12.80
CA HIS A 165 2.95 -6.98 13.60
C HIS A 165 2.13 -7.16 14.89
N MET A 166 1.71 -6.07 15.55
CA MET A 166 0.80 -6.19 16.69
C MET A 166 -0.60 -6.60 16.26
N ALA A 167 -1.05 -6.14 15.09
CA ALA A 167 -2.37 -6.50 14.57
C ALA A 167 -2.43 -7.99 14.13
N GLU A 168 -1.33 -8.55 13.63
CA GLU A 168 -1.20 -10.00 13.39
C GLU A 168 -1.28 -10.79 14.71
N GLN A 169 -0.58 -10.35 15.76
CA GLN A 169 -0.67 -10.99 17.09
C GLN A 169 -2.08 -10.89 17.69
N PHE A 170 -2.77 -9.77 17.47
CA PHE A 170 -4.16 -9.61 17.87
C PHE A 170 -5.08 -10.57 17.11
N LEU A 171 -4.88 -10.73 15.80
CA LEU A 171 -5.66 -11.68 15.00
C LEU A 171 -5.43 -13.11 15.47
N ASP A 172 -4.20 -13.50 15.78
CA ASP A 172 -3.86 -14.83 16.29
C ASP A 172 -4.52 -15.11 17.64
N MET A 173 -4.44 -14.15 18.57
CA MET A 173 -5.12 -14.20 19.86
C MET A 173 -6.65 -14.33 19.72
N LYS A 174 -7.22 -13.69 18.70
CA LYS A 174 -8.66 -13.79 18.41
C LYS A 174 -9.03 -15.15 17.81
N SER A 175 -8.22 -15.72 16.92
CA SER A 175 -8.51 -17.07 16.38
C SER A 175 -8.47 -18.18 17.42
N GLU A 176 -7.67 -18.05 18.47
CA GLU A 176 -7.65 -19.02 19.57
C GLU A 176 -8.93 -18.98 20.44
N ARG A 177 -9.67 -17.87 20.38
CA ARG A 177 -10.75 -17.57 21.34
C ARG A 177 -12.14 -17.48 20.72
N THR A 178 -12.20 -17.09 19.44
CA THR A 178 -13.42 -17.00 18.64
C THR A 178 -13.03 -17.07 17.17
N ASP A 179 -13.18 -18.24 16.53
CA ASP A 179 -12.88 -18.37 15.10
C ASP A 179 -14.02 -17.83 14.23
N GLU A 180 -14.28 -16.53 14.37
CA GLU A 180 -15.27 -15.76 13.60
C GLU A 180 -14.90 -15.68 12.11
N ARG A 181 -13.67 -16.07 11.75
CA ARG A 181 -13.18 -16.13 10.35
C ARG A 181 -14.01 -17.10 9.50
N HIS A 182 -14.61 -18.12 10.13
CA HIS A 182 -15.52 -19.06 9.48
C HIS A 182 -16.91 -18.46 9.16
N MET A 183 -17.30 -17.34 9.78
CA MET A 183 -18.60 -16.69 9.54
C MET A 183 -18.70 -16.14 8.12
N PHE A 184 -17.58 -15.73 7.51
CA PHE A 184 -17.54 -15.27 6.12
C PHE A 184 -17.83 -16.38 5.09
N PHE A 185 -17.81 -17.64 5.49
CA PHE A 185 -18.07 -18.80 4.63
C PHE A 185 -19.42 -19.48 4.89
N ARG A 186 -20.25 -18.93 5.79
CA ARG A 186 -21.54 -19.51 6.21
C ARG A 186 -22.76 -18.99 5.43
N TYR A 187 -22.57 -18.21 4.36
CA TYR A 187 -23.62 -17.77 3.43
C TYR A 187 -23.23 -18.01 1.98
#